data_AF-A0A7W0NB57-F1
#
_entry.id   AF-A0A7W0NB57-F1
#
_cell.length_a   1.000
_cell.length_b   1.000
_cell.length_c   1.000
_cell.angle_alpha   90.00
_cell.angle_beta   90.00
_cell.angle_gamma   90.00
#
_symmetry.space_group_name_H-M   'P 1'
#
loop_
_entity.id
_entity.type
_entity.pdbx_description
1 polymer ?
#
loop_
_entity_poly.entity_id
_entity_poly.type
_entity_poly.pdbx_seq_one_letter_code
_entity_poly.pdbx_strand_id
1 'polypeptide(L)'
;MNLHQTILRRISSAANLFLLTLVLTVTMQAQSSSVDLSFNATPSRESGSVGNFVLQPDGKILILGGTFVVNGVAKNQIVRLNSDGSSDNSFNCAAC
;
A
#
# COMPACT_ATOMS: atom_id res chain seq x y z
N MET A 1 17.84 -25.43 -53.51
CA MET A 1 17.34 -25.82 -52.17
C MET A 1 16.02 -25.08 -51.89
N ASN A 2 14.94 -25.68 -52.36
CA ASN A 2 13.50 -25.50 -52.11
C ASN A 2 12.99 -24.16 -51.52
N LEU A 3 12.49 -23.30 -52.41
CA LEU A 3 11.65 -22.12 -52.12
C LEU A 3 10.56 -22.40 -51.05
N HIS A 4 9.99 -23.61 -51.08
CA HIS A 4 9.03 -24.12 -50.10
C HIS A 4 9.56 -24.09 -48.65
N GLN A 5 10.81 -24.50 -48.44
CA GLN A 5 11.42 -24.53 -47.10
C GLN A 5 11.70 -23.12 -46.57
N THR A 6 12.03 -22.18 -47.46
CA THR A 6 12.22 -20.77 -47.12
C THR A 6 10.91 -20.09 -46.75
N ILE A 7 9.82 -20.37 -47.48
CA ILE A 7 8.48 -19.84 -47.19
C ILE A 7 7.96 -20.37 -45.85
N LEU A 8 8.07 -21.68 -45.60
CA LEU A 8 7.64 -22.28 -44.35
C LEU A 8 8.37 -21.68 -43.14
N ARG A 9 9.69 -21.46 -43.24
CA ARG A 9 10.47 -20.84 -42.16
C ARG A 9 10.02 -19.41 -41.86
N ARG A 10 9.67 -18.63 -42.88
CA ARG A 10 9.18 -17.25 -42.73
C ARG A 10 7.81 -17.21 -42.04
N ILE A 11 6.91 -18.14 -42.38
CA ILE A 11 5.57 -18.24 -41.78
C ILE A 11 5.68 -18.61 -40.29
N SER A 12 6.52 -19.59 -39.95
CA SER A 12 6.73 -19.99 -38.55
C SER A 12 7.34 -18.87 -37.70
N SER A 13 8.31 -18.12 -38.23
CA SER A 13 8.87 -16.97 -37.51
C SER A 13 7.86 -15.84 -37.31
N ALA A 14 7.01 -15.56 -38.30
CA ALA A 14 5.95 -14.56 -38.18
C ALA A 14 4.88 -14.99 -37.15
N ALA A 15 4.49 -16.27 -37.14
CA ALA A 15 3.55 -16.82 -36.17
C ALA A 15 4.09 -16.76 -34.74
N ASN A 16 5.37 -17.09 -34.52
CA ASN A 16 5.98 -16.98 -33.20
C ASN A 16 6.10 -15.53 -32.72
N LEU A 17 6.45 -14.60 -33.61
CA LEU A 17 6.53 -13.19 -33.26
C LEU A 17 5.14 -12.64 -32.89
N PHE A 18 4.11 -13.01 -33.64
CA PHE A 18 2.72 -12.66 -33.36
C PHE A 18 2.24 -13.25 -32.01
N LEU A 19 2.49 -14.53 -31.77
CA LEU A 19 2.15 -15.20 -30.53
C LEU A 19 2.87 -14.57 -29.32
N LEU A 20 4.14 -14.20 -29.48
CA LEU A 20 4.93 -13.52 -28.45
C LEU A 20 4.37 -12.13 -28.13
N THR A 21 4.02 -11.34 -29.15
CA THR A 21 3.40 -10.02 -28.95
C THR A 21 2.02 -10.12 -28.28
N LEU A 22 1.24 -11.14 -28.62
CA LEU A 22 -0.07 -11.39 -28.02
C LEU A 22 0.06 -11.71 -26.52
N VAL A 23 1.01 -12.58 -26.14
CA VAL A 23 1.26 -12.95 -24.73
C VAL A 23 1.74 -11.75 -23.91
N LEU A 24 2.62 -10.91 -24.45
CA LEU A 24 3.11 -9.69 -23.78
C LEU A 24 1.97 -8.70 -23.48
N THR A 25 1.03 -8.53 -24.40
CA THR A 25 -0.11 -7.62 -24.19
C THR A 25 -1.06 -8.06 -23.08
N VAL A 26 -1.18 -9.37 -22.81
CA VAL A 26 -2.04 -9.90 -21.74
C VAL A 26 -1.41 -9.71 -20.34
N THR A 27 -0.09 -9.58 -20.24
CA THR A 27 0.61 -9.35 -18.95
C THR A 27 0.62 -7.90 -18.47
N MET A 28 0.12 -6.96 -19.28
CA MET A 28 0.13 -5.52 -18.99
C MET A 28 -1.27 -4.99 -18.69
N GLN A 29 -2.02 -5.68 -17.85
CA GLN A 29 -3.27 -5.12 -17.32
C GLN A 29 -2.93 -4.34 -16.05
N ALA A 30 -2.93 -3.01 -16.15
CA ALA A 30 -2.91 -2.14 -14.98
C ALA A 30 -4.05 -2.56 -14.05
N GLN A 31 -3.77 -2.68 -12.74
CA GLN A 31 -4.79 -3.02 -11.75
C GLN A 31 -5.85 -1.91 -11.82
N SER A 32 -7.08 -2.30 -12.11
CA SER A 32 -8.20 -1.35 -12.23
C SER A 32 -8.20 -0.47 -10.99
N SER A 33 -8.23 0.86 -11.16
CA SER A 33 -8.41 1.83 -10.08
C SER A 33 -9.76 1.58 -9.40
N SER A 34 -9.83 0.56 -8.55
CA SER A 34 -10.98 0.26 -7.73
C SER A 34 -10.92 1.17 -6.53
N VAL A 35 -11.97 1.96 -6.33
CA VAL A 35 -12.19 2.63 -5.04
C VAL A 35 -12.17 1.55 -3.96
N ASP A 36 -11.28 1.70 -2.98
CA ASP A 36 -11.19 0.78 -1.86
C ASP A 36 -12.41 0.96 -0.95
N LEU A 37 -13.46 0.19 -1.22
CA LEU A 37 -14.68 0.20 -0.42
C LEU A 37 -14.49 -0.49 0.94
N SER A 38 -13.35 -1.17 1.15
CA SER A 38 -12.97 -1.73 2.46
C SER A 38 -12.30 -0.70 3.37
N PHE A 39 -12.01 0.49 2.85
CA PHE A 39 -11.52 1.63 3.62
C PHE A 39 -12.61 2.14 4.57
N ASN A 40 -12.76 1.46 5.71
CA ASN A 40 -13.69 1.80 6.76
C ASN A 40 -13.17 2.96 7.61
N ALA A 41 -13.07 4.14 7.00
CA ALA A 41 -12.78 5.39 7.71
C ALA A 41 -14.01 5.89 8.48
N THR A 42 -14.72 5.01 9.22
CA THR A 42 -15.69 5.47 10.22
C THR A 42 -14.94 6.38 11.16
N PRO A 43 -15.13 7.71 11.11
CA PRO A 43 -14.54 8.57 12.10
C PRO A 43 -15.23 8.17 13.38
N SER A 44 -14.48 7.62 14.34
CA SER A 44 -14.93 7.68 15.73
C SER A 44 -15.41 9.11 15.94
N ARG A 45 -16.68 9.30 16.34
CA ARG A 45 -17.33 10.62 16.46
C ARG A 45 -16.70 11.51 17.53
N GLU A 46 -15.50 11.19 17.95
CA GLU A 46 -14.64 12.01 18.79
C GLU A 46 -13.79 12.83 17.83
N SER A 47 -14.20 14.08 17.65
CA SER A 47 -13.45 15.11 16.93
C SER A 47 -12.17 15.42 17.71
N GLY A 48 -11.22 14.49 17.69
CA GLY A 48 -9.86 14.69 18.16
C GLY A 48 -9.08 15.31 17.02
N SER A 49 -8.76 16.60 17.12
CA SER A 49 -7.76 17.19 16.23
C SER A 49 -6.43 16.51 16.51
N VAL A 50 -5.97 15.65 15.60
CA VAL A 50 -4.57 15.19 15.58
C VAL A 50 -3.75 16.43 15.26
N GLY A 51 -3.12 17.00 16.28
CA GLY A 51 -2.37 18.26 16.15
C GLY A 51 -1.20 18.10 15.20
N ASN A 52 -0.40 17.03 15.35
CA ASN A 52 0.78 16.74 14.55
C ASN A 52 1.17 15.24 14.65
N PHE A 53 1.90 14.72 13.66
CA PHE A 53 2.60 13.43 13.76
C PHE A 53 4.01 13.51 13.18
N VAL A 54 4.93 12.68 13.69
CA VAL A 54 6.31 12.58 13.19
C VAL A 54 6.74 11.12 13.10
N LEU A 55 7.38 10.77 11.99
CA LEU A 55 8.04 9.47 11.80
C LEU A 55 9.43 9.52 12.45
N GLN A 56 9.69 8.58 13.35
CA GLN A 56 10.98 8.45 14.02
C GLN A 56 11.96 7.63 13.16
N PRO A 57 13.28 7.81 13.31
CA PRO A 57 14.29 7.05 12.54
C PRO A 57 14.23 5.52 12.72
N ASP A 58 13.63 5.05 13.82
CA ASP A 58 13.41 3.62 14.11
C ASP A 58 12.12 3.05 13.47
N GLY A 59 11.40 3.87 12.67
CA GLY A 59 10.17 3.48 12.00
C GLY A 59 8.91 3.60 12.86
N LYS A 60 9.03 4.09 14.10
CA LYS A 60 7.87 4.36 14.97
C LYS A 60 7.23 5.71 14.64
N ILE A 61 5.96 5.86 14.99
CA ILE A 61 5.18 7.07 14.70
C ILE A 61 4.81 7.74 16.01
N LEU A 62 5.22 8.98 16.21
CA LEU A 62 4.81 9.79 17.35
C LEU A 62 3.64 10.70 16.93
N ILE A 63 2.55 10.65 17.67
CA ILE A 63 1.32 11.41 17.42
C ILE A 63 1.08 12.35 18.59
N LEU A 64 0.79 13.62 18.27
CA LEU A 64 0.62 14.73 19.21
C LEU A 64 -0.78 15.36 19.01
N GLY A 65 -1.46 15.67 20.12
CA GLY A 65 -2.62 16.56 20.15
C GLY A 65 -3.97 15.86 20.35
N GLY A 66 -4.80 16.40 21.25
CA GLY A 66 -6.14 15.91 21.54
C GLY A 66 -6.19 14.73 22.51
N THR A 67 -7.40 14.34 22.90
CA THR A 67 -7.66 13.11 23.67
C THR A 67 -7.66 11.94 22.70
N PHE A 68 -6.73 11.00 22.85
CA PHE A 68 -6.69 9.80 22.01
C PHE A 68 -7.38 8.64 22.69
N VAL A 69 -8.30 7.98 21.99
CA VAL A 69 -8.82 6.68 22.41
C VAL A 69 -8.11 5.61 21.59
N VAL A 70 -7.22 4.85 22.23
CA VAL A 70 -6.58 3.68 21.59
C VAL A 70 -7.06 2.42 22.28
N ASN A 71 -7.59 1.47 21.49
CA ASN A 71 -8.20 0.24 21.99
C ASN A 71 -9.27 0.49 23.08
N GLY A 72 -10.03 1.59 22.97
CA GLY A 72 -11.07 1.96 23.93
C GLY A 72 -10.59 2.66 25.20
N VAL A 73 -9.28 2.96 25.32
CA VAL A 73 -8.71 3.65 26.49
C VAL A 73 -8.26 5.06 26.12
N ALA A 74 -8.75 6.06 26.86
CA ALA A 74 -8.25 7.43 26.76
C ALA A 74 -6.78 7.50 27.21
N LYS A 75 -5.91 8.00 26.33
CA LYS A 75 -4.46 8.18 26.57
C LYS A 75 -4.11 9.67 26.55
N ASN A 76 -3.02 10.01 27.25
CA ASN A 76 -2.41 11.35 27.25
C ASN A 76 -2.19 11.85 25.81
N GLN A 77 -2.05 13.16 25.67
CA GLN A 77 -2.00 13.91 24.39
C GLN A 77 -0.82 13.53 23.46
N ILE A 78 -0.01 12.55 23.84
CA ILE A 78 1.15 12.05 23.12
C ILE A 78 1.11 10.52 23.15
N VAL A 79 1.00 9.91 21.97
CA VAL A 79 1.02 8.46 21.78
C VAL A 79 2.12 8.11 20.79
N ARG A 80 2.86 7.03 21.05
CA ARG A 80 3.75 6.43 20.07
C ARG A 80 3.16 5.12 19.56
N LEU A 81 3.15 4.94 18.25
CA LEU A 81 2.80 3.70 17.57
C LEU A 81 4.06 3.02 17.03
N ASN A 82 4.03 1.70 16.99
CA ASN A 82 4.99 0.89 16.23
C ASN A 82 4.76 1.08 14.72
N SER A 83 5.69 0.60 13.90
CA SER A 83 5.60 0.69 12.43
C SER A 83 4.38 -0.02 11.84
N ASP A 84 3.78 -0.96 12.58
CA ASP A 84 2.56 -1.68 12.22
C ASP A 84 1.27 -0.98 12.68
N GLY A 85 1.38 0.19 13.33
CA GLY A 85 0.26 0.96 13.85
C GLY A 85 -0.23 0.53 15.25
N SER A 86 0.34 -0.51 15.86
CA SER A 86 0.02 -0.90 17.24
C SER A 86 0.59 0.09 18.26
N SER A 87 -0.04 0.26 19.42
CA SER A 87 0.47 1.14 20.48
C SER A 87 1.81 0.65 21.05
N ASP A 88 2.77 1.56 21.17
CA ASP A 88 4.02 1.28 21.86
C ASP A 88 3.84 1.46 23.38
N ASN A 89 3.52 0.37 24.07
CA ASN A 89 3.34 0.36 25.53
C ASN A 89 4.65 0.64 26.31
N SER A 90 5.82 0.61 25.66
CA SER A 90 7.10 0.99 26.30
C SER A 90 7.29 2.52 26.36
N PHE A 91 6.49 3.27 25.61
CA PHE A 91 6.55 4.73 25.60
C PHE A 91 5.77 5.30 26.80
N ASN A 92 6.51 5.76 27.82
CA ASN A 92 5.94 6.44 28.98
C ASN A 92 6.23 7.95 28.89
N CYS A 93 5.22 8.70 28.45
CA CYS A 93 5.23 10.17 28.47
C CYS A 93 4.26 10.63 29.56
N ALA A 94 4.77 10.66 30.80
CA ALA A 94 4.05 11.15 31.98
C ALA A 94 4.31 12.64 32.26
N ALA A 95 5.28 13.25 31.57
CA ALA A 95 5.72 14.64 31.79
C ALA A 95 5.98 15.41 30.47
N CYS A 96 5.49 14.88 29.36
CA CYS A 96 5.24 15.62 28.14
C CYS A 96 3.70 15.63 27.91
#